data_AF-A0A9E1YPD4-F1
#
_entry.id   AF-A0A9E1YPD4-F1
#
_cell.length_a   1.000
_cell.length_b   1.000
_cell.length_c   1.000
_cell.angle_alpha   90.00
_cell.angle_beta   90.00
_cell.angle_gamma   90.00
#
_symmetry.space_group_name_H-M   'P 1'
#
loop_
_entity.id
_entity.type
_entity.pdbx_description
1 polymer ?
#
loop_
_entity_poly.entity_id
_entity_poly.type
_entity_poly.pdbx_seq_one_letter_code
_entity_poly.pdbx_strand_id
1 'polypeptide(L)' 'AEDSNADADANFVMTGVGNMVEVQATAEGAVFGRDEFDRLLDLATSGIAELVAHQKAALGLG' A
#
# COMPACT_ATOMS: atom_id res chain seq x y z
N ALA A 1 3.58 -19.08 2.58
CA ALA A 1 4.82 -18.60 3.20
C ALA A 1 5.35 -17.49 2.33
N GLU A 2 4.76 -16.30 2.46
CA GLU A 2 5.12 -15.10 1.68
C GLU A 2 5.80 -14.08 2.60
N ASP A 3 5.35 -13.97 3.86
CA ASP A 3 6.00 -13.16 4.92
C ASP A 3 7.37 -13.67 5.39
N SER A 4 7.74 -14.93 5.15
CA SER A 4 8.89 -15.54 5.84
C SER A 4 10.27 -15.11 5.31
N ASN A 5 10.33 -14.39 4.19
CA ASN A 5 11.59 -14.02 3.51
C ASN A 5 11.63 -12.54 3.08
N ALA A 6 10.69 -11.70 3.52
CA ALA A 6 10.72 -10.28 3.18
C ALA A 6 11.71 -9.56 4.11
N ASP A 7 12.85 -9.12 3.58
CA ASP A 7 13.86 -8.36 4.33
C ASP A 7 13.37 -6.96 4.79
N ALA A 8 12.22 -6.52 4.28
CA ALA A 8 11.50 -5.32 4.69
C ALA A 8 10.00 -5.42 4.34
N ASP A 9 9.14 -4.85 5.17
CA ASP A 9 7.68 -4.81 4.98
C ASP A 9 7.16 -3.36 5.02
N ALA A 10 6.10 -3.09 4.25
CA ALA A 10 5.45 -1.79 4.21
C ALA A 10 3.93 -1.91 4.09
N ASN A 11 3.23 -1.24 5.00
CA ASN A 11 1.78 -1.11 5.03
C ASN A 11 1.37 0.33 4.70
N PHE A 12 0.39 0.48 3.81
CA PHE A 12 -0.11 1.77 3.35
C PHE A 12 -1.62 1.87 3.56
N VAL A 13 -2.05 2.90 4.29
CA VAL A 13 -3.47 3.19 4.53
C VAL A 13 -3.79 4.55 3.92
N MET A 14 -4.80 4.59 3.05
CA MET A 14 -5.22 5.80 2.36
C MET A 14 -6.74 5.96 2.39
N THR A 15 -7.18 7.21 2.29
CA THR A 15 -8.59 7.54 2.10
C THR A 15 -9.05 7.21 0.68
N GLY A 16 -10.36 7.06 0.47
CA GLY A 16 -10.93 6.79 -0.86
C GLY A 16 -10.78 7.92 -1.90
N VAL A 17 -10.20 9.06 -1.52
CA VAL A 17 -9.85 10.19 -2.41
C VAL A 17 -8.34 10.35 -2.59
N GLY A 18 -7.54 9.39 -2.11
CA GLY A 18 -6.10 9.32 -2.37
C GLY A 18 -5.19 9.99 -1.33
N ASN A 19 -5.74 10.58 -0.26
CA ASN A 19 -4.90 11.13 0.81
C ASN A 19 -4.36 10.01 1.71
N MET A 20 -3.08 10.07 2.05
CA MET A 20 -2.43 9.15 2.98
C MET A 20 -2.94 9.36 4.42
N VAL A 21 -3.24 8.26 5.10
CA VAL A 21 -3.62 8.24 6.52
C VAL A 21 -2.46 7.72 7.35
N GLU A 22 -1.86 6.62 6.90
CA GLU A 22 -0.74 5.97 7.58
C GLU A 22 0.18 5.32 6.55
N VAL A 23 1.48 5.43 6.82
CA VAL A 23 2.51 4.67 6.13
C VAL A 23 3.43 4.11 7.19
N GLN A 24 3.47 2.79 7.30
CA GLN A 24 4.38 2.07 8.18
C GLN A 24 5.31 1.25 7.32
N ALA A 25 6.61 1.49 7.42
CA ALA A 25 7.62 0.71 6.73
C ALA A 25 8.68 0.27 7.73
N THR A 26 8.90 -1.03 7.81
CA THR A 26 9.84 -1.65 8.74
C THR A 26 10.86 -2.45 7.92
N ALA A 27 12.12 -2.06 8.01
CA ALA A 27 13.24 -2.84 7.50
C ALA A 27 13.74 -3.77 8.61
N GLU A 28 13.46 -5.07 8.52
CA GLU A 28 13.94 -6.07 9.48
C GLU A 28 15.33 -6.61 9.09
N GLY A 29 15.75 -6.42 7.83
CA GLY A 29 17.07 -6.77 7.30
C GLY A 29 17.63 -5.71 6.35
N ALA A 30 17.08 -5.64 5.13
CA ALA A 30 17.51 -4.69 4.10
C ALA A 30 16.75 -3.37 4.22
N VAL A 31 17.46 -2.24 4.11
CA VAL A 31 16.83 -0.91 4.18
C VAL A 31 16.18 -0.52 2.86
N PHE A 32 15.08 0.23 2.91
CA PHE A 32 14.46 0.79 1.72
C PHE A 32 15.34 1.86 1.08
N GLY A 33 15.61 1.72 -0.22
CA GLY A 33 16.06 2.86 -1.04
C GLY A 33 14.91 3.86 -1.24
N ARG A 34 15.22 5.16 -1.39
CA ARG A 34 14.17 6.17 -1.60
C ARG A 34 13.33 5.88 -2.84
N ASP A 35 13.98 5.62 -3.98
CA ASP A 35 13.30 5.33 -5.25
C ASP A 35 12.52 4.01 -5.20
N GLU A 36 12.96 3.06 -4.37
CA GLU A 36 12.24 1.80 -4.17
C GLU A 36 10.98 2.01 -3.34
N PHE A 37 11.08 2.74 -2.23
CA PHE A 37 9.94 3.11 -1.42
C PHE A 37 8.91 3.92 -2.20
N ASP A 38 9.34 4.89 -3.00
CA ASP A 38 8.45 5.69 -3.83
C ASP A 38 7.70 4.81 -4.86
N ARG A 39 8.36 3.80 -5.44
CA ARG A 39 7.70 2.81 -6.33
C ARG A 39 6.67 1.93 -5.60
N LEU A 40 6.96 1.52 -4.36
CA LEU A 40 6.00 0.78 -3.53
C LEU A 40 4.79 1.65 -3.19
N LEU A 41 5.02 2.93 -2.88
CA LEU A 41 3.96 3.89 -2.62
C LEU A 41 3.07 4.11 -3.84
N ASP A 42 3.65 4.27 -5.03
CA ASP A 42 2.91 4.39 -6.29
C ASP A 42 2.05 3.16 -6.56
N LEU A 43 2.62 1.96 -6.35
CA LEU A 43 1.91 0.69 -6.50
C LEU A 43 0.73 0.60 -5.52
N ALA A 44 0.96 0.95 -4.25
CA ALA A 44 -0.07 0.96 -3.22
C ALA A 44 -1.19 1.95 -3.55
N THR A 45 -0.87 3.16 -4.04
CA THR A 45 -1.86 4.15 -4.46
C THR A 45 -2.75 3.61 -5.57
N SER A 46 -2.19 2.95 -6.59
CA SER A 46 -2.98 2.34 -7.67
C SER A 46 -3.86 1.20 -7.15
N GLY A 47 -3.29 0.27 -6.38
CA GLY A 47 -4.03 -0.87 -5.84
C GLY A 47 -5.18 -0.44 -4.92
N ILE A 48 -4.96 0.56 -4.06
CA ILE A 48 -6.01 1.09 -3.18
C ILE A 48 -7.13 1.74 -4.00
N ALA A 49 -6.83 2.43 -5.10
CA ALA A 49 -7.86 3.00 -5.98
C ALA A 49 -8.78 1.92 -6.56
N GLU A 50 -8.20 0.78 -6.98
CA GLU A 50 -8.96 -0.38 -7.46
C GLU A 50 -9.81 -1.00 -6.33
N LEU A 51 -9.23 -1.18 -5.14
CA LEU A 51 -9.96 -1.69 -3.97
C LEU A 51 -11.13 -0.78 -3.59
N VAL A 52 -10.95 0.54 -3.62
CA VAL A 52 -12.02 1.50 -3.35
C VAL A 52 -13.14 1.40 -4.40
N ALA A 53 -12.81 1.19 -5.67
CA ALA A 53 -13.80 0.98 -6.72
C ALA A 53 -14.62 -0.30 -6.45
N HIS A 54 -13.95 -1.40 -6.10
CA HIS A 54 -14.62 -2.66 -5.74
C HIS A 54 -15.48 -2.54 -4.49
N GLN A 55 -15.01 -1.84 -3.46
CA GLN A 55 -15.79 -1.58 -2.25
C GLN A 55 -17.06 -0.78 -2.55
N LYS A 56 -16.98 0.27 -3.38
CA LYS A 56 -18.15 1.04 -3.81
C LYS A 56 -19.14 0.18 -4.58
N ALA A 57 -18.67 -0.64 -5.51
CA ALA A 57 -19.52 -1.57 -6.26
C ALA A 57 -20.24 -2.56 -5.32
N ALA A 58 -19.52 -3.14 -4.35
CA ALA A 58 -20.08 -4.08 -3.38
C ALA A 58 -21.16 -3.44 -2.48
N LEU A 59 -21.02 -2.14 -2.17
CA LEU A 59 -21.99 -1.38 -1.38
C LEU A 59 -23.15 -0.81 -2.21
N GLY A 60 -23.17 -0.98 -3.53
CA GLY A 60 -24.17 -0.38 -4.41
C GLY A 60 -24.02 1.15 -4.56
N LEU A 61 -22.80 1.66 -4.37
CA LEU A 61 -22.44 3.08 -4.48
C LEU A 61 -21.72 3.41 -5.80
N GLY A 62 -21.75 2.48 -6.77
CA GLY A 62 -21.14 2.59 -8.09
C GLY A 62 -22.07 3.14 -9.15
#